data_AF-A0A6G2D7F0-F1
#
_entry.id   AF-A0A6G2D7F0-F1
#
_cell.length_a   1.000
_cell.length_b   1.000
_cell.length_c   1.000
_cell.angle_alpha   90.00
_cell.angle_beta   90.00
_cell.angle_gamma   90.00
#
_symmetry.space_group_name_H-M   'P 1'
#
loop_
_entity.id
_entity.type
_entity.pdbx_description
1 polymer ?
#
loop_
_entity_poly.entity_id
_entity_poly.type
_entity_poly.pdbx_seq_one_letter_code
_entity_poly.pdbx_strand_id
1 'polypeptide(L)'
;LTYSGLSGVGDLIVTGTSVHSRNWRAGDALGRGEALADIEANMGMVIEGISTTKAAYELAQELGVYMPITQAIYQVIYENVNIK
;
A
#
# COMPACT_ATOMS: atom_id res chain seq x y z
N LEU A 1 3.10 -24.76 4.62
CA LEU A 1 2.09 -23.76 5.08
C LEU A 1 2.79 -22.46 5.49
N THR A 2 3.46 -21.78 4.54
CA THR A 2 4.15 -20.49 4.83
C THR A 2 3.22 -19.31 4.51
N TYR A 3 2.84 -19.13 3.24
CA TYR A 3 1.89 -18.08 2.83
C TYR A 3 0.52 -18.22 3.50
N SER A 4 -0.05 -19.43 3.52
CA SER A 4 -1.35 -19.70 4.13
C SER A 4 -1.33 -19.68 5.67
N GLY A 5 -0.19 -19.39 6.30
CA GLY A 5 -0.04 -19.29 7.75
C GLY A 5 -0.24 -17.88 8.29
N LEU A 6 0.05 -17.69 9.58
CA LEU A 6 -0.09 -16.41 10.28
C LEU A 6 0.77 -15.30 9.65
N SER A 7 1.97 -15.63 9.18
CA SER A 7 2.90 -14.67 8.59
C SER A 7 2.55 -14.22 7.17
N GLY A 8 1.55 -14.84 6.53
CA GLY A 8 1.09 -14.45 5.19
C GLY A 8 -0.36 -13.98 5.23
N VAL A 9 -1.30 -14.92 5.15
CA VAL A 9 -2.74 -14.60 5.16
C VAL A 9 -3.17 -13.94 6.47
N GLY A 10 -2.66 -14.40 7.61
CA GLY A 10 -3.00 -13.81 8.91
C GLY A 10 -2.62 -12.34 8.99
N ASP A 11 -1.37 -12.03 8.62
CA ASP A 11 -0.84 -10.66 8.62
C ASP A 11 -1.52 -9.77 7.58
N LEU A 12 -1.81 -10.31 6.39
CA LEU A 12 -2.56 -9.60 5.35
C LEU A 12 -3.95 -9.17 5.83
N ILE A 13 -4.69 -10.06 6.49
CA ILE A 13 -6.04 -9.76 7.00
C ILE A 13 -5.95 -8.69 8.07
N VAL A 14 -5.15 -8.91 9.14
CA VAL A 14 -5.12 -7.97 10.26
C VAL A 14 -4.62 -6.58 9.83
N THR A 15 -3.64 -6.52 8.93
CA THR A 15 -3.09 -5.25 8.43
C THR A 15 -4.06 -4.56 7.45
N GLY A 16 -4.79 -5.33 6.65
CA GLY A 16 -5.74 -4.86 5.65
C GLY A 16 -7.14 -4.54 6.16
N THR A 17 -7.51 -4.95 7.38
CA THR A 17 -8.87 -4.73 7.93
C THR A 17 -8.89 -3.99 9.26
N SER A 18 -7.73 -3.64 9.84
CA SER A 18 -7.66 -2.94 11.12
C SER A 18 -7.53 -1.43 10.94
N VAL A 19 -8.43 -0.66 11.57
CA VAL A 19 -8.35 0.81 11.62
C VAL A 19 -7.10 1.32 12.35
N HIS A 20 -6.43 0.48 13.13
CA HIS A 20 -5.18 0.82 13.79
C HIS A 20 -3.96 0.68 12.86
N SER A 21 -4.10 -0.06 11.75
CA SER A 21 -3.06 -0.18 10.72
C SER A 21 -2.77 1.18 10.08
N ARG A 22 -1.48 1.54 10.00
CA ARG A 22 -1.02 2.77 9.33
C ARG A 22 -1.31 2.70 7.83
N ASN A 23 -1.10 1.54 7.22
CA ASN A 23 -1.36 1.31 5.79
C ASN A 23 -2.86 1.40 5.50
N TRP A 24 -3.71 0.85 6.38
CA TRP A 24 -5.16 0.94 6.23
C TRP A 24 -5.64 2.40 6.31
N ARG A 25 -5.20 3.15 7.33
CA ARG A 25 -5.58 4.56 7.49
C ARG A 25 -5.11 5.43 6.33
N ALA A 26 -3.90 5.19 5.82
CA ALA A 26 -3.39 5.89 4.65
C ALA A 26 -4.23 5.58 3.40
N GLY A 27 -4.58 4.30 3.18
CA GLY A 27 -5.45 3.88 2.08
C GLY A 27 -6.86 4.48 2.16
N ASP A 28 -7.47 4.51 3.35
CA ASP A 28 -8.79 5.11 3.56
C ASP A 28 -8.77 6.62 3.28
N ALA A 29 -7.77 7.35 3.79
CA ALA A 29 -7.60 8.78 3.55
C ALA A 29 -7.35 9.09 2.05
N LEU A 30 -6.48 8.31 1.40
CA LEU A 30 -6.27 8.40 -0.05
C LEU A 30 -7.59 8.19 -0.81
N GLY A 31 -8.37 7.16 -0.46
CA GLY A 31 -9.68 6.89 -1.07
C GLY A 31 -10.71 8.01 -0.87
N ARG A 32 -10.58 8.81 0.19
CA ARG A 32 -11.38 10.02 0.43
C ARG A 32 -10.91 11.23 -0.38
N GLY A 33 -9.76 11.14 -1.04
CA GLY A 33 -9.17 12.20 -1.85
C GLY A 33 -8.25 13.13 -1.06
N GLU A 34 -7.78 12.74 0.12
CA GLU A 34 -6.77 13.48 0.86
C GLU A 34 -5.42 13.43 0.13
N ALA A 35 -4.67 14.53 0.15
CA ALA A 35 -3.36 14.58 -0.48
C ALA A 35 -2.35 13.74 0.29
N LEU A 36 -1.52 12.97 -0.43
CA LEU A 36 -0.52 12.08 0.16
C LEU A 36 0.41 12.81 1.16
N ALA A 37 0.85 14.02 0.82
CA ALA A 37 1.70 14.83 1.69
C ALA A 37 1.05 15.16 3.04
N ASP A 38 -0.26 15.44 3.06
CA ASP A 38 -1.01 15.72 4.29
C ASP A 38 -1.18 14.44 5.12
N ILE A 39 -1.43 13.30 4.46
CA ILE A 39 -1.54 12.00 5.11
C ILE A 39 -0.22 11.62 5.81
N GLU A 40 0.91 11.77 5.12
CA GLU A 40 2.24 11.48 5.68
C GLU A 40 2.58 12.41 6.86
N ALA A 41 2.29 13.71 6.72
CA ALA A 41 2.53 14.69 7.78
C ALA A 41 1.69 14.40 9.04
N ASN A 42 0.41 14.07 8.87
CA ASN A 42 -0.52 13.79 9.97
C ASN A 42 -0.22 12.48 10.70
N MET A 43 0.35 11.49 10.02
CA MET A 43 0.65 10.18 10.61
C MET A 43 1.80 10.26 11.62
N GLY A 44 2.74 11.20 11.43
CA GLY A 44 3.93 11.38 12.28
C GLY A 44 4.88 10.18 12.34
N MET A 45 4.65 9.17 11.51
CA MET A 45 5.37 7.90 11.47
C MET A 45 5.40 7.38 10.03
N VAL A 46 6.42 6.58 9.70
CA VAL A 46 6.56 5.96 8.38
C VAL A 46 5.36 5.07 8.06
N ILE A 47 4.82 5.19 6.84
CA ILE A 47 3.81 4.30 6.27
C ILE A 47 4.55 3.34 5.34
N GLU A 48 4.85 2.13 5.84
CA GLU A 48 5.67 1.13 5.13
C GLU A 48 5.10 0.79 3.74
N GLY A 49 3.77 0.76 3.59
CA GLY A 49 3.11 0.47 2.33
C GLY A 49 3.49 1.43 1.19
N ILE A 50 3.84 2.69 1.48
CA ILE A 50 4.24 3.66 0.45
C ILE A 50 5.58 3.24 -0.18
N SER A 51 6.61 3.03 0.65
CA SER A 51 7.94 2.66 0.17
C SER A 51 7.98 1.23 -0.35
N THR A 52 7.28 0.29 0.30
CA THR A 52 7.18 -1.10 -0.16
C THR A 52 6.49 -1.21 -1.52
N THR A 53 5.48 -0.39 -1.81
CA THR A 53 4.83 -0.39 -3.13
C THR A 53 5.81 -0.07 -4.25
N LYS A 54 6.68 0.93 -4.04
CA LYS A 54 7.72 1.30 -5.02
C LYS A 54 8.68 0.14 -5.28
N ALA A 55 9.24 -0.43 -4.21
CA ALA A 55 10.17 -1.56 -4.33
C ALA A 55 9.51 -2.78 -4.99
N ALA A 56 8.27 -3.11 -4.63
CA ALA A 56 7.53 -4.21 -5.20
C ALA A 56 7.21 -4.00 -6.70
N TYR A 57 6.84 -2.77 -7.09
CA TYR A 57 6.61 -2.43 -8.49
C TYR A 57 7.87 -2.55 -9.33
N GLU A 58 8.99 -1.96 -8.88
CA GLU A 58 10.28 -2.03 -9.58
C GLU A 58 10.77 -3.47 -9.75
N LEU A 59 10.67 -4.29 -8.68
CA LEU A 59 11.02 -5.71 -8.73
C LEU A 59 10.11 -6.50 -9.67
N ALA A 60 8.81 -6.20 -9.69
CA ALA A 60 7.87 -6.85 -10.61
C ALA A 60 8.21 -6.56 -12.08
N GLN A 61 8.63 -5.33 -12.39
CA GLN A 61 9.09 -4.96 -13.74
C GLN A 61 10.37 -5.71 -14.12
N GLU A 62 11.36 -5.74 -13.22
CA GLU A 62 12.64 -6.45 -13.45
C GLU A 62 12.42 -7.94 -13.73
N LEU A 63 11.53 -8.57 -12.96
CA LEU A 63 11.26 -10.00 -13.06
C LEU A 63 10.19 -10.36 -14.11
N GLY A 64 9.57 -9.36 -14.76
CA GLY A 64 8.46 -9.59 -15.69
C GLY A 64 7.23 -10.22 -15.02
N VAL A 65 7.01 -9.96 -13.73
CA VAL A 65 5.89 -10.52 -12.95
C VAL A 65 4.68 -9.59 -13.06
N TYR A 66 3.56 -10.15 -13.49
CA TYR A 66 2.30 -9.41 -13.56
C TYR A 66 1.72 -9.16 -12.15
N MET A 67 1.69 -7.90 -11.73
CA MET A 67 1.19 -7.46 -10.42
C MET A 67 0.23 -6.26 -10.53
N PRO A 68 -1.01 -6.47 -11.00
CA PRO A 68 -1.93 -5.36 -11.34
C PRO A 68 -2.33 -4.51 -10.13
N ILE A 69 -2.48 -5.11 -8.94
CA ILE A 69 -2.83 -4.38 -7.71
C ILE A 69 -1.68 -3.46 -7.30
N THR A 70 -0.44 -3.98 -7.26
CA THR A 70 0.75 -3.18 -6.96
C THR A 70 0.96 -2.06 -7.96
N GLN A 71 0.74 -2.33 -9.25
CA GLN A 71 0.81 -1.31 -10.30
C GLN A 71 -0.22 -0.20 -10.07
N ALA A 72 -1.48 -0.53 -9.80
CA ALA A 72 -2.51 0.48 -9.53
C ALA A 72 -2.18 1.35 -8.31
N ILE A 73 -1.70 0.72 -7.22
CA ILE A 73 -1.28 1.46 -6.02
C ILE A 73 -0.07 2.37 -6.34
N TYR A 74 0.91 1.88 -7.11
CA TYR A 74 2.06 2.67 -7.54
C TYR A 74 1.63 3.91 -8.32
N GLN A 75 0.71 3.74 -9.28
CA GLN A 75 0.20 4.83 -10.12
C GLN A 75 -0.51 5.91 -9.31
N VAL A 76 -1.30 5.50 -8.32
CA VAL A 76 -1.97 6.44 -7.40
C VAL A 76 -0.95 7.21 -6.55
N ILE A 77 0.04 6.52 -5.98
CA ILE A 77 0.99 7.12 -5.03
C ILE A 77 2.04 7.98 -5.75
N TYR A 78 2.56 7.52 -6.89
CA TYR A 78 3.75 8.09 -7.53
C TYR A 78 3.49 8.75 -8.88
N GLU A 79 2.38 8.43 -9.57
CA GLU A 79 2.03 8.99 -10.88
C GLU A 79 0.82 9.94 -10.82
N ASN A 80 0.29 10.21 -9.63
CA ASN A 80 -0.91 11.05 -9.40
C ASN A 80 -2.13 10.60 -10.22
N VAL A 81 -2.25 9.30 -10.49
CA VAL A 81 -3.46 8.76 -11.11
C VAL A 81 -4.62 8.89 -10.12
N ASN A 82 -5.74 9.42 -10.63
CA ASN A 82 -6.93 9.59 -9.81
C ASN A 82 -7.48 8.23 -9.37
N ILE A 83 -7.88 8.13 -8.11
CA ILE A 83 -8.49 6.92 -7.52
C ILE A 83 -9.92 6.71 -8.06
N LYS A 84 -10.55 7.74 -8.63
CA LYS A 84 -11.92 7.72 -9.18
C LYS A 84 -11.94 7.79 -10.70
#